data_AF-A0A497CZI4-F1
#
_entry.id   AF-A0A497CZI4-F1
#
_cell.length_a   1.000
_cell.length_b   1.000
_cell.length_c   1.000
_cell.angle_alpha   90.00
_cell.angle_beta   90.00
_cell.angle_gamma   90.00
#
_symmetry.space_group_name_H-M   'P 1'
#
loop_
_entity.id
_entity.type
_entity.pdbx_description
1 polymer ?
#
loop_
_entity_poly.entity_id
_entity_poly.type
_entity_poly.pdbx_seq_one_letter_code
_entity_poly.pdbx_strand_id
1 'polypeptide(L)'
;MEKKRVLFVNQEITPYLPESPMSKIERYLPQKIQESSKEIRTFMPRYGLINERRNQLHEVIRLSGMNLIIDDIDHPLIIKVASIQQARMQVYFIDNEDYFHRKSIFANGSGKFHKDNDERAIFFAKGVLETVKKLGWAPDVIHCNGWFSSLLPLFVQTAYKDSPIFADAKV
;
A
#
# COMPACT_ATOMS: atom_id res chain seq x y z
N MET A 1 10.06 -0.49 26.99
CA MET A 1 8.92 0.09 26.26
C MET A 1 8.77 -0.65 24.96
N GLU A 2 7.55 -1.10 24.63
CA GLU A 2 7.26 -1.72 23.33
C GLU A 2 7.48 -0.68 22.21
N LYS A 3 8.07 -1.10 21.09
CA LYS A 3 8.32 -0.21 19.95
C LYS A 3 6.99 0.11 19.28
N LYS A 4 6.71 1.39 19.07
CA LYS A 4 5.51 1.82 18.33
C LYS A 4 5.58 1.32 16.88
N ARG A 5 4.46 0.78 16.40
CA ARG A 5 4.25 0.20 15.08
C ARG A 5 3.50 1.19 14.20
N VAL A 6 4.11 1.59 13.09
CA VAL A 6 3.53 2.57 12.14
C VAL A 6 3.34 1.92 10.78
N LEU A 7 2.08 1.85 10.34
CA LEU A 7 1.71 1.42 8.99
C LEU A 7 1.71 2.65 8.08
N PHE A 8 2.55 2.67 7.06
CA PHE A 8 2.51 3.68 6.01
C PHE A 8 1.79 3.15 4.78
N VAL A 9 0.82 3.92 4.30
CA VAL A 9 0.04 3.60 3.11
C VAL A 9 0.23 4.72 2.11
N ASN A 10 1.02 4.42 1.08
CA ASN A 10 1.68 5.38 0.22
C ASN A 10 1.14 5.25 -1.20
N GLN A 11 0.79 6.36 -1.84
CA GLN A 11 0.35 6.33 -3.24
C GLN A 11 1.51 6.31 -4.23
N GLU A 12 2.70 6.81 -3.86
CA GLU A 12 3.90 6.97 -4.70
C GLU A 12 5.20 6.84 -3.89
N ILE A 13 6.12 5.92 -4.22
CA ILE A 13 7.43 5.83 -3.52
C ILE A 13 8.59 5.89 -4.50
N THR A 14 9.57 6.77 -4.26
CA THR A 14 10.87 6.74 -4.98
C THR A 14 11.81 5.66 -4.41
N PRO A 15 12.52 4.86 -5.24
CA PRO A 15 12.71 4.99 -6.69
C PRO A 15 11.79 4.10 -7.54
N TYR A 16 10.73 3.50 -6.95
CA TYR A 16 9.82 2.64 -7.72
C TYR A 16 9.02 3.44 -8.74
N LEU A 17 8.66 4.68 -8.39
CA LEU A 17 8.08 5.67 -9.28
C LEU A 17 9.01 6.88 -9.45
N PRO A 18 8.80 7.70 -10.50
CA PRO A 18 9.55 8.95 -10.70
C PRO A 18 9.54 9.85 -9.47
N GLU A 19 10.57 10.68 -9.36
CA GLU A 19 10.66 11.64 -8.27
C GLU A 19 9.60 12.74 -8.39
N SER A 20 8.84 12.91 -7.31
CA SER A 20 7.92 14.01 -7.07
C SER A 20 8.08 14.45 -5.62
N PRO A 21 7.58 15.63 -5.21
CA PRO A 21 7.56 16.00 -3.79
C PRO A 21 6.88 14.93 -2.92
N MET A 22 5.77 14.36 -3.40
CA MET A 22 5.05 13.28 -2.74
C MET A 22 5.91 12.03 -2.62
N SER A 23 6.48 11.55 -3.74
CA SER A 23 7.22 10.28 -3.75
C SER A 23 8.50 10.31 -2.91
N LYS A 24 9.09 11.50 -2.72
CA LYS A 24 10.17 11.74 -1.77
C LYS A 24 9.70 11.67 -0.33
N ILE A 25 8.60 12.32 0.02
CA ILE A 25 8.03 12.27 1.39
C ILE A 25 7.72 10.82 1.76
N GLU A 26 6.99 10.12 0.90
CA GLU A 26 6.57 8.72 1.11
C GLU A 26 7.74 7.73 1.15
N ARG A 27 8.93 8.13 0.67
CA ARG A 27 10.17 7.39 0.87
C ARG A 27 10.85 7.74 2.21
N TYR A 28 11.12 9.02 2.44
CA TYR A 28 12.00 9.44 3.53
C TYR A 28 11.30 9.50 4.89
N LEU A 29 9.99 9.76 4.93
CA LEU A 29 9.24 9.77 6.18
C LEU A 29 9.21 8.38 6.84
N PRO A 30 8.80 7.29 6.17
CA PRO A 30 8.87 5.95 6.76
C PRO A 30 10.30 5.57 7.17
N GLN A 31 11.29 5.88 6.32
CA GLN A 31 12.70 5.64 6.62
C GLN A 31 13.14 6.34 7.92
N LYS A 32 12.79 7.62 8.12
CA LYS A 32 13.14 8.36 9.34
C LYS A 32 12.46 7.82 10.58
N ILE A 33 11.21 7.34 10.45
CA ILE A 33 10.49 6.68 11.54
C ILE A 33 11.14 5.34 11.91
N GLN A 34 11.58 4.55 10.92
CA GLN A 34 12.35 3.33 11.14
C GLN A 34 13.69 3.62 11.83
N GLU A 35 14.44 4.63 11.35
CA GLU A 35 15.71 5.07 11.96
C GLU A 35 15.53 5.55 13.40
N SER A 36 14.34 6.07 13.73
CA SER A 36 13.93 6.44 15.09
C SER A 36 13.49 5.24 15.95
N SER A 37 13.93 4.03 15.60
CA SER A 37 13.70 2.77 16.33
C SER A 37 12.23 2.34 16.47
N LYS A 38 11.35 2.81 15.58
CA LYS A 38 9.96 2.35 15.48
C LYS A 38 9.86 1.23 14.45
N GLU A 39 8.90 0.35 14.63
CA GLU A 39 8.60 -0.69 13.65
C GLU A 39 7.71 -0.13 12.56
N ILE A 40 8.03 -0.42 11.31
CA ILE A 40 7.23 0.06 10.18
C ILE A 40 6.85 -1.06 9.24
N ARG A 41 5.69 -0.88 8.60
CA ARG A 41 5.36 -1.54 7.33
C ARG A 41 4.93 -0.46 6.37
N THR A 42 5.37 -0.55 5.12
CA THR A 42 5.02 0.42 4.09
C THR A 42 4.44 -0.28 2.87
N PHE A 43 3.32 0.23 2.40
CA PHE A 43 2.56 -0.31 1.28
C PHE A 43 2.44 0.72 0.16
N MET A 44 2.46 0.26 -1.09
CA MET A 44 2.08 1.06 -2.24
C MET A 44 1.38 0.21 -3.32
N PRO A 45 0.65 0.80 -4.28
CA PRO A 45 0.15 0.04 -5.42
C PRO A 45 1.29 -0.40 -6.34
N ARG A 46 1.16 -1.58 -6.94
CA ARG A 46 2.07 -2.07 -7.98
C ARG A 46 1.66 -1.46 -9.33
N TYR A 47 1.97 -0.19 -9.57
CA TYR A 47 1.70 0.41 -10.90
C TYR A 47 2.54 -0.24 -12.00
N GLY A 48 2.02 -0.26 -13.23
CA GLY A 48 2.64 -0.86 -14.41
C GLY A 48 3.93 -0.17 -14.86
N LEU A 49 4.20 1.02 -14.32
CA LEU A 49 5.48 1.72 -14.45
C LEU A 49 6.62 1.06 -13.66
N ILE A 50 6.29 0.27 -12.63
CA ILE A 50 7.27 -0.37 -11.74
C ILE A 50 7.84 -1.59 -12.44
N ASN A 51 9.15 -1.52 -12.75
CA ASN A 51 9.87 -2.62 -13.35
C ASN A 51 10.22 -3.69 -12.30
N GLU A 52 9.54 -4.83 -12.34
CA GLU A 52 9.73 -5.90 -11.35
C GLU A 52 11.12 -6.49 -11.35
N ARG A 53 11.69 -6.75 -12.53
CA ARG A 53 13.02 -7.38 -12.66
C ARG A 53 14.10 -6.47 -12.09
N ARG A 54 14.09 -5.18 -12.47
CA ARG A 54 15.06 -4.19 -12.00
C ARG A 54 14.98 -4.01 -10.49
N ASN A 55 13.77 -4.00 -9.95
CA ASN A 55 13.50 -3.73 -8.54
C ASN A 55 13.45 -4.99 -7.68
N GLN A 56 13.63 -6.18 -8.27
CA GLN A 56 13.59 -7.48 -7.59
C GLN A 56 12.31 -7.67 -6.77
N LEU A 57 11.15 -7.35 -7.37
CA LEU A 57 9.86 -7.62 -6.73
C LEU A 57 9.61 -9.12 -6.70
N HIS A 58 9.24 -9.66 -5.55
CA HIS A 58 8.95 -11.08 -5.36
C HIS A 58 7.55 -11.23 -4.80
N GLU A 59 6.79 -12.15 -5.35
CA GLU A 59 5.48 -12.47 -4.80
C GLU A 59 5.60 -13.16 -3.44
N VAL A 60 4.74 -12.77 -2.51
CA VAL A 60 4.61 -13.36 -1.19
C VAL A 60 3.41 -14.31 -1.21
N ILE A 61 3.64 -15.54 -1.70
CA ILE A 61 2.59 -16.55 -1.93
C ILE A 61 1.66 -16.74 -0.72
N ARG A 62 2.23 -16.77 0.50
CA ARG A 62 1.45 -16.91 1.75
C ARG A 62 0.50 -15.75 2.01
N LEU A 63 0.71 -14.57 1.42
CA LEU A 63 -0.16 -13.40 1.55
C LEU A 63 -1.10 -13.27 0.36
N SER A 64 -0.66 -13.63 -0.84
CA SER A 64 -1.44 -13.67 -2.08
C SER A 64 -2.57 -14.72 -2.07
N GLY A 65 -3.37 -14.70 -3.14
CA GLY A 65 -4.31 -15.77 -3.51
C GLY A 65 -5.70 -15.65 -2.87
N MET A 66 -6.00 -14.51 -2.25
CA MET A 66 -7.33 -14.18 -1.75
C MET A 66 -8.04 -13.28 -2.76
N ASN A 67 -9.36 -13.33 -2.81
CA ASN A 67 -10.15 -12.43 -3.65
C ASN A 67 -10.70 -11.27 -2.81
N LEU A 68 -10.70 -10.08 -3.40
CA LEU A 68 -11.39 -8.91 -2.87
C LEU A 68 -12.61 -8.63 -3.75
N ILE A 69 -13.76 -8.46 -3.12
CA ILE A 69 -15.00 -8.09 -3.81
C ILE A 69 -15.04 -6.58 -4.00
N ILE A 70 -15.11 -6.14 -5.26
CA ILE A 70 -15.31 -4.76 -5.70
C ILE A 70 -16.45 -4.77 -6.70
N ASP A 71 -17.50 -3.99 -6.45
CA ASP A 71 -18.70 -3.93 -7.31
C ASP A 71 -19.26 -5.32 -7.68
N ASP A 72 -19.42 -6.18 -6.67
CA ASP A 72 -19.88 -7.58 -6.81
C ASP A 72 -19.02 -8.49 -7.70
N ILE A 73 -17.81 -8.06 -8.04
CA ILE A 73 -16.82 -8.82 -8.81
C ILE A 73 -15.65 -9.23 -7.90
N ASP A 74 -15.26 -10.50 -7.99
CA ASP A 74 -14.07 -11.04 -7.32
C ASP A 74 -12.80 -10.67 -8.09
N HIS A 75 -11.90 -9.94 -7.42
CA HIS A 75 -10.59 -9.60 -7.97
C HIS A 75 -9.47 -10.25 -7.16
N PRO A 76 -8.52 -10.98 -7.80
CA PRO A 76 -7.41 -11.62 -7.09
C PRO A 76 -6.46 -10.57 -6.51
N LEU A 77 -6.11 -10.74 -5.23
CA LEU A 77 -5.12 -9.96 -4.52
C LEU A 77 -3.76 -10.64 -4.57
N ILE A 78 -2.80 -9.97 -5.21
CA ILE A 78 -1.40 -10.40 -5.28
C ILE A 78 -0.58 -9.46 -4.40
N ILE A 79 0.26 -10.02 -3.54
CA ILE A 79 1.16 -9.24 -2.69
C ILE A 79 2.58 -9.47 -3.16
N LYS A 80 3.25 -8.40 -3.59
CA LYS A 80 4.69 -8.44 -3.88
C LYS A 80 5.46 -7.70 -2.81
N VAL A 81 6.75 -8.00 -2.69
CA VAL A 81 7.66 -7.29 -1.80
C VAL A 81 8.95 -6.96 -2.54
N ALA A 82 9.52 -5.79 -2.25
CA ALA A 82 10.88 -5.46 -2.61
C ALA A 82 11.51 -4.66 -1.47
N SER A 83 12.84 -4.62 -1.44
CA SER A 83 13.58 -3.84 -0.45
C SER A 83 14.28 -2.67 -1.11
N ILE A 84 14.21 -1.50 -0.49
CA ILE A 84 15.08 -0.40 -0.90
C ILE A 84 16.36 -0.45 -0.09
N GLN A 85 17.41 -0.92 -0.74
CA GLN A 85 18.67 -1.32 -0.10
C GLN A 85 19.31 -0.19 0.72
N GLN A 86 19.34 1.04 0.19
CA GLN A 86 19.95 2.18 0.88
C GLN A 86 19.21 2.56 2.18
N ALA A 87 17.90 2.26 2.27
CA ALA A 87 17.09 2.52 3.48
C ALA A 87 16.91 1.28 4.37
N ARG A 88 17.35 0.10 3.91
CA ARG A 88 17.04 -1.20 4.54
C ARG A 88 15.54 -1.32 4.86
N MET A 89 14.70 -0.86 3.94
CA MET A 89 13.26 -0.73 4.13
C MET A 89 12.52 -1.64 3.15
N GLN A 90 11.64 -2.51 3.67
CA GLN A 90 10.79 -3.36 2.84
C GLN A 90 9.52 -2.64 2.46
N VAL A 91 9.14 -2.73 1.18
CA VAL A 91 7.89 -2.20 0.64
C VAL A 91 7.03 -3.35 0.14
N TYR A 92 5.79 -3.38 0.64
CA TYR A 92 4.75 -4.29 0.16
C TYR A 92 3.99 -3.62 -0.97
N PHE A 93 3.71 -4.37 -2.02
CA PHE A 93 3.00 -3.91 -3.18
C PHE A 93 1.67 -4.64 -3.27
N ILE A 94 0.59 -3.87 -3.34
CA ILE A 94 -0.74 -4.38 -3.68
C ILE A 94 -0.83 -4.44 -5.20
N ASP A 95 -1.01 -5.65 -5.73
CA ASP A 95 -1.03 -5.91 -7.16
C ASP A 95 -2.32 -6.62 -7.58
N ASN A 96 -2.76 -6.30 -8.78
CA ASN A 96 -3.91 -6.86 -9.46
C ASN A 96 -3.81 -6.50 -10.95
N GLU A 97 -4.04 -7.50 -11.79
CA GLU A 97 -3.80 -7.41 -13.23
C GLU A 97 -4.73 -6.39 -13.91
N ASP A 98 -5.98 -6.29 -13.48
CA ASP A 98 -6.98 -5.39 -14.04
C ASP A 98 -6.72 -3.93 -13.65
N TYR A 99 -6.26 -3.71 -12.42
CA TYR A 99 -6.22 -2.38 -11.81
C TYR A 99 -4.88 -1.64 -11.97
N PHE A 100 -3.75 -2.33 -11.86
CA PHE A 100 -2.47 -1.62 -11.68
C PHE A 100 -1.48 -1.80 -12.82
N HIS A 101 -1.72 -2.65 -13.81
CA HIS A 101 -0.74 -2.94 -14.88
C HIS A 101 -0.61 -1.85 -15.96
N ARG A 102 -1.44 -0.81 -15.94
CA ARG A 102 -1.36 0.31 -16.90
C ARG A 102 -0.04 1.08 -16.75
N LYS A 103 0.52 1.56 -17.86
CA LYS A 103 1.73 2.42 -17.87
C LYS A 103 1.42 3.89 -17.52
N SER A 104 0.44 4.10 -16.64
CA SER A 104 0.00 5.38 -16.14
C SER A 104 -0.54 5.20 -14.72
N ILE A 105 -0.40 6.22 -13.88
CA ILE A 105 -0.74 6.13 -12.45
C ILE A 105 -2.20 6.49 -12.24
N PHE A 106 -2.55 7.77 -12.33
CA PHE A 106 -3.90 8.28 -12.08
C PHE A 106 -4.60 8.78 -13.33
N ALA A 107 -3.83 9.35 -14.26
CA ALA A 107 -4.33 9.95 -15.49
C ALA A 107 -3.57 9.41 -16.69
N ASN A 108 -4.24 9.41 -17.85
CA ASN A 108 -3.65 9.02 -19.12
C ASN A 108 -2.70 10.10 -19.69
N GLY A 109 -2.14 9.86 -20.88
CA GLY A 109 -1.23 10.81 -21.54
C GLY A 109 -1.82 12.18 -21.90
N SER A 110 -3.15 12.33 -21.89
CA SER A 110 -3.82 13.62 -22.07
C SER A 110 -4.22 14.30 -20.75
N GLY A 111 -3.77 13.77 -19.61
CA GLY A 111 -4.07 14.31 -18.28
C GLY A 111 -5.47 13.99 -17.75
N LYS A 112 -6.26 13.15 -18.46
CA LYS A 112 -7.58 12.74 -17.99
C LYS A 112 -7.45 11.58 -17.01
N PHE A 113 -8.06 11.73 -15.83
CA PHE A 113 -8.13 10.65 -14.83
C PHE A 113 -8.76 9.38 -15.40
N HIS A 114 -8.24 8.23 -14.97
CA HIS A 114 -8.84 6.94 -15.27
C HIS A 114 -10.22 6.84 -14.59
N LYS A 115 -11.18 6.24 -15.29
CA LYS A 115 -12.57 6.16 -14.84
C LYS A 115 -12.75 5.27 -13.61
N ASP A 116 -11.89 4.28 -13.46
CA ASP A 116 -11.88 3.25 -12.41
C ASP A 116 -10.94 3.60 -11.24
N ASN A 117 -10.54 4.87 -11.11
CA ASN A 117 -9.63 5.30 -10.04
C ASN A 117 -10.21 5.09 -8.64
N ASP A 118 -11.52 5.19 -8.52
CA ASP A 118 -12.31 4.86 -7.33
C ASP A 118 -12.22 3.37 -6.99
N GLU A 119 -12.50 2.48 -7.93
CA GLU A 119 -12.38 1.03 -7.76
C GLU A 119 -10.96 0.64 -7.36
N ARG A 120 -9.95 1.20 -8.04
CA ARG A 120 -8.54 0.94 -7.74
C ARG A 120 -8.13 1.43 -6.35
N ALA A 121 -8.64 2.58 -5.90
CA ALA A 121 -8.40 3.10 -4.56
C ALA A 121 -9.08 2.24 -3.48
N ILE A 122 -10.31 1.76 -3.74
CA ILE A 122 -11.01 0.82 -2.85
C ILE A 122 -10.26 -0.50 -2.77
N PHE A 123 -9.86 -1.07 -3.91
CA PHE A 123 -9.09 -2.31 -3.97
C PHE A 123 -7.77 -2.17 -3.22
N PHE A 124 -7.05 -1.05 -3.42
CA PHE A 124 -5.81 -0.77 -2.70
C PHE A 124 -6.03 -0.73 -1.19
N ALA A 125 -7.00 0.06 -0.71
CA ALA A 125 -7.28 0.19 0.71
C ALA A 125 -7.68 -1.14 1.35
N LYS A 126 -8.61 -1.89 0.74
CA LYS A 126 -9.01 -3.23 1.21
C LYS A 126 -7.83 -4.20 1.18
N GLY A 127 -7.03 -4.20 0.11
CA GLY A 127 -5.87 -5.07 -0.03
C GLY A 127 -4.81 -4.83 1.05
N VAL A 128 -4.55 -3.58 1.42
CA VAL A 128 -3.68 -3.25 2.56
C VAL A 128 -4.24 -3.82 3.86
N LEU A 129 -5.51 -3.57 4.17
CA LEU A 129 -6.12 -4.00 5.43
C LEU A 129 -6.18 -5.53 5.58
N GLU A 130 -6.59 -6.25 4.53
CA GLU A 130 -6.60 -7.70 4.53
C GLU A 130 -5.18 -8.28 4.66
N THR A 131 -4.19 -7.66 4.02
CA THR A 131 -2.79 -8.09 4.15
C THR A 131 -2.28 -7.89 5.57
N VAL A 132 -2.55 -6.75 6.19
CA VAL A 132 -2.14 -6.46 7.58
C VAL A 132 -2.82 -7.40 8.57
N LYS A 133 -4.11 -7.71 8.36
CA LYS A 133 -4.84 -8.70 9.14
C LYS A 133 -4.21 -10.09 9.02
N LYS A 134 -3.91 -10.54 7.80
CA LYS A 134 -3.27 -11.84 7.54
C LYS A 134 -1.85 -11.95 8.10
N LEU A 135 -1.14 -10.82 8.17
CA LEU A 135 0.18 -10.73 8.82
C LEU A 135 0.11 -10.84 10.35
N GLY A 136 -1.08 -10.66 10.96
CA GLY A 136 -1.23 -10.60 12.42
C GLY A 136 -0.47 -9.42 13.05
N TRP A 137 -0.22 -8.35 12.29
CA TRP A 137 0.61 -7.23 12.74
C TRP A 137 -0.27 -6.01 13.03
N ALA A 138 -0.66 -5.84 14.29
CA ALA A 138 -1.48 -4.71 14.72
C ALA A 138 -0.67 -3.39 14.72
N PRO A 139 -1.03 -2.38 13.90
CA PRO A 139 -0.37 -1.07 13.94
C PRO A 139 -0.90 -0.21 15.10
N ASP A 140 -0.04 0.60 15.72
CA ASP A 140 -0.47 1.67 16.63
C ASP A 140 -0.96 2.91 15.87
N VAL A 141 -0.35 3.19 14.72
CA VAL A 141 -0.65 4.34 13.87
C VAL A 141 -0.69 3.90 12.41
N ILE A 142 -1.71 4.32 11.67
CA ILE A 142 -1.83 4.17 10.23
C ILE A 142 -1.71 5.55 9.61
N HIS A 143 -0.68 5.75 8.79
CA HIS A 143 -0.40 7.02 8.15
C HIS A 143 -0.66 6.90 6.64
N CYS A 144 -1.73 7.55 6.18
CA CYS A 144 -2.18 7.52 4.78
C CYS A 144 -1.65 8.74 4.03
N ASN A 145 -0.92 8.52 2.94
CA ASN A 145 -0.40 9.57 2.07
C ASN A 145 -1.14 9.60 0.73
N GLY A 146 -1.52 10.83 0.34
CA GLY A 146 -2.19 11.09 -0.92
C GLY A 146 -3.66 10.68 -0.96
N TRP A 147 -4.35 11.11 -2.01
CA TRP A 147 -5.81 10.89 -2.14
C TRP A 147 -6.14 9.41 -2.41
N PHE A 148 -5.22 8.66 -3.00
CA PHE A 148 -5.43 7.25 -3.37
C PHE A 148 -5.56 6.33 -2.15
N SER A 149 -5.04 6.73 -0.99
CA SER A 149 -5.15 6.00 0.27
C SER A 149 -6.27 6.52 1.20
N SER A 150 -6.97 7.58 0.80
CA SER A 150 -7.89 8.34 1.67
C SER A 150 -9.14 7.58 2.13
N LEU A 151 -9.50 6.47 1.47
CA LEU A 151 -10.61 5.61 1.88
C LEU A 151 -10.23 4.61 2.98
N LEU A 152 -8.94 4.39 3.22
CA LEU A 152 -8.47 3.44 4.21
C LEU A 152 -8.91 3.80 5.65
N PRO A 153 -8.78 5.06 6.12
CA PRO A 153 -9.30 5.46 7.44
C PRO A 153 -10.79 5.18 7.61
N LEU A 154 -11.59 5.44 6.58
CA LEU A 154 -13.03 5.15 6.58
C LEU A 154 -13.27 3.65 6.76
N PHE A 155 -12.55 2.79 6.04
CA PHE A 155 -12.70 1.35 6.18
C PHE A 155 -12.27 0.84 7.55
N VAL A 156 -11.19 1.36 8.13
CA VAL A 156 -10.76 1.03 9.50
C VAL A 156 -11.88 1.31 10.50
N GLN A 157 -12.54 2.46 10.39
CA GLN A 157 -13.60 2.87 11.33
C GLN A 157 -14.97 2.23 11.07
N THR A 158 -15.17 1.59 9.91
CA THR A 158 -16.47 1.03 9.51
C THR A 158 -16.38 -0.48 9.31
N ALA A 159 -15.95 -0.93 8.12
CA ALA A 159 -15.91 -2.33 7.73
C ALA A 159 -14.95 -3.18 8.58
N TYR A 160 -13.91 -2.57 9.16
CA TYR A 160 -12.89 -3.25 9.97
C TYR A 160 -12.93 -2.87 11.45
N LYS A 161 -13.96 -2.13 11.90
CA LYS A 161 -14.05 -1.61 13.27
C LYS A 161 -13.99 -2.71 14.35
N ASP A 162 -14.54 -3.88 14.04
CA ASP A 162 -14.62 -5.03 14.95
C ASP A 162 -13.40 -5.97 14.79
N SER A 163 -12.44 -5.62 13.92
CA SER A 163 -11.21 -6.38 13.75
C SER A 163 -10.25 -6.08 14.90
N PRO A 164 -9.85 -7.09 15.71
CA PRO A 164 -8.94 -6.88 16.84
C PRO A 164 -7.57 -6.31 16.42
N ILE A 165 -7.15 -6.54 15.17
CA ILE A 165 -5.90 -6.03 14.61
C ILE A 165 -5.87 -4.50 14.53
N PHE A 166 -7.04 -3.85 14.40
CA PHE A 166 -7.15 -2.40 14.20
C PHE A 166 -7.83 -1.67 15.36
N ALA A 167 -8.25 -2.38 16.42
CA ALA A 167 -9.06 -1.82 17.51
C ALA A 167 -8.43 -0.58 18.18
N ASP A 168 -7.11 -0.59 18.37
CA ASP A 168 -6.37 0.50 19.01
C ASP A 168 -5.59 1.38 18.02
N ALA A 169 -5.74 1.12 16.71
CA ALA A 169 -5.00 1.83 15.68
C ALA A 169 -5.52 3.26 15.54
N LYS A 170 -4.63 4.24 15.65
CA LYS A 170 -4.92 5.63 15.29
C LYS A 170 -4.72 5.82 13.80
N VAL A 171 -5.61 6.55 13.13
CA VAL A 171 -5.50 6.89 11.71
C VAL A 171 -5.47 8.40 11.55
#